data_AF-A0A968FA83-F1
#
_entry.id   AF-A0A968FA83-F1
#
_cell.length_a   1.000
_cell.length_b   1.000
_cell.length_c   1.000
_cell.angle_alpha   90.00
_cell.angle_beta   90.00
_cell.angle_gamma   90.00
#
_symmetry.space_group_name_H-M   'P 1'
#
loop_
_entity.id
_entity.type
_entity.pdbx_description
1 polymer ?
#
loop_
_entity_poly.entity_id
_entity_poly.type
_entity_poly.pdbx_seq_one_letter_code
_entity_poly.pdbx_strand_id
1 'polypeptide(L)'
;MTRPKKHCIVCGFELDPDLRSDAKTCSPKCRQRLYRLNKQQHHLQDPRDKRVARLRRKVDYLEEHNRVLQAERDWLRRELESLRDDLEVLSRQSRARPISADPHHGPFISRDMKRKILSLVHPDRHENDHGATEVAQWLNSLAVSDE
;
A
#
# COMPACT_ATOMS: atom_id res chain seq x y z
N MET A 1 66.40 -3.69 -26.33
CA MET A 1 65.09 -4.13 -25.82
C MET A 1 64.13 -4.26 -27.00
N THR A 2 63.75 -5.48 -27.39
CA THR A 2 62.81 -5.73 -28.50
C THR A 2 61.38 -5.41 -28.05
N ARG A 3 60.69 -4.52 -28.77
CA ARG A 3 59.26 -4.23 -28.50
C ARG A 3 58.44 -5.51 -28.68
N PRO A 4 57.43 -5.78 -27.82
CA PRO A 4 56.58 -6.96 -27.96
C PRO A 4 55.81 -6.90 -29.27
N LYS A 5 55.88 -7.99 -30.05
CA LYS A 5 55.17 -8.15 -31.32
C LYS A 5 53.67 -8.19 -31.08
N LYS A 6 52.94 -7.26 -31.70
CA LYS A 6 51.47 -7.22 -31.63
C LYS A 6 50.88 -8.00 -32.78
N HIS A 7 49.76 -8.67 -32.54
CA HIS A 7 49.06 -9.44 -33.55
C HIS A 7 47.63 -8.95 -33.70
N CYS A 8 47.10 -9.05 -34.91
CA CYS A 8 45.71 -8.74 -35.21
C CYS A 8 44.78 -9.69 -34.47
N ILE A 9 43.83 -9.15 -33.71
CA ILE A 9 42.86 -9.95 -32.93
C ILE A 9 41.92 -10.80 -33.79
N VAL A 10 41.83 -10.50 -35.09
CA VAL A 10 40.90 -11.17 -36.02
C VAL A 10 41.56 -12.26 -36.85
N CYS A 11 42.80 -12.05 -37.29
CA CYS A 11 43.48 -12.97 -38.21
C CYS A 11 44.86 -13.45 -37.74
N GLY A 12 45.35 -12.96 -36.59
CA GLY A 12 46.66 -13.35 -36.04
C GLY A 12 47.87 -12.76 -36.75
N PHE A 13 47.68 -11.95 -37.81
CA PHE A 13 48.79 -11.34 -38.55
C PHE A 13 49.56 -10.32 -37.68
N GLU A 14 50.89 -10.28 -37.77
CA GLU A 14 51.73 -9.33 -37.05
C GLU A 14 51.38 -7.89 -37.46
N LEU A 15 51.15 -7.01 -36.48
CA LEU A 15 50.84 -5.62 -36.73
C LEU A 15 52.12 -4.84 -36.97
N ASP A 16 52.05 -3.94 -37.95
CA ASP A 16 53.13 -2.99 -38.23
C ASP A 16 53.52 -2.24 -36.94
N PRO A 17 54.81 -2.23 -36.55
CA PRO A 17 55.27 -1.48 -35.39
C PRO A 17 55.01 0.03 -35.48
N ASP A 18 54.79 0.57 -36.69
CA ASP A 18 54.46 1.99 -36.94
C ASP A 18 52.96 2.29 -36.79
N LEU A 19 52.10 1.27 -36.66
CA LEU A 19 50.69 1.48 -36.31
C LEU A 19 50.58 2.06 -34.90
N ARG A 20 49.50 2.84 -34.70
CA ARG A 20 49.15 3.40 -33.39
C ARG A 20 49.17 2.32 -32.31
N SER A 21 49.61 2.70 -31.11
CA SER A 21 49.81 1.78 -29.99
C SER A 21 48.55 1.00 -29.59
N ASP A 22 47.37 1.51 -29.91
CA ASP A 22 46.05 0.95 -29.63
C ASP A 22 45.45 0.14 -30.81
N ALA A 23 46.16 0.03 -31.94
CA ALA A 23 45.67 -0.70 -33.10
C ALA A 23 45.47 -2.19 -32.77
N LYS A 24 44.23 -2.68 -32.94
CA LYS A 24 43.85 -4.09 -32.69
C LYS A 24 43.79 -4.94 -33.96
N THR A 25 43.80 -4.31 -35.13
CA THR A 25 43.49 -4.96 -36.41
C THR A 25 44.46 -4.53 -37.50
N CYS A 26 44.92 -5.46 -38.32
CA CYS A 26 45.91 -5.21 -39.39
C CYS A 26 45.31 -4.51 -40.63
N SER A 27 43.98 -4.51 -40.79
CA SER A 27 43.34 -3.99 -42.00
C SER A 27 41.91 -3.49 -41.74
N PRO A 28 41.37 -2.65 -42.64
CA PRO A 28 39.96 -2.25 -42.60
C PRO A 28 39.00 -3.45 -42.64
N LYS A 29 39.32 -4.50 -43.39
CA LYS A 29 38.53 -5.75 -43.41
C LYS A 29 38.48 -6.43 -42.04
N CYS A 30 39.62 -6.52 -41.36
CA CYS A 30 39.67 -7.07 -39.99
C CYS A 30 38.90 -6.18 -39.00
N ARG A 31 39.01 -4.85 -39.12
CA ARG A 31 38.22 -3.91 -38.30
C ARG A 31 36.71 -4.13 -38.48
N GLN A 32 36.26 -4.30 -39.72
CA GLN A 32 34.86 -4.52 -40.03
C GLN A 32 34.35 -5.87 -39.50
N ARG A 33 35.19 -6.91 -39.55
CA ARG A 33 34.87 -8.23 -38.98
C ARG A 33 34.80 -8.18 -37.45
N LEU A 34 35.74 -7.51 -36.79
CA LEU A 34 35.70 -7.28 -35.34
C LEU A 34 34.43 -6.52 -34.93
N TYR A 35 34.03 -5.49 -35.69
CA TYR A 35 32.79 -4.75 -35.44
C TYR A 35 31.55 -5.66 -35.51
N ARG A 36 31.46 -6.54 -36.53
CA ARG A 36 30.34 -7.49 -36.66
C ARG A 36 30.30 -8.50 -35.51
N LEU A 37 31.45 -9.02 -35.09
CA LEU A 37 31.57 -9.93 -33.94
C LEU A 37 31.13 -9.26 -32.63
N ASN A 38 31.60 -8.05 -32.36
CA ASN A 38 31.19 -7.28 -31.18
C ASN A 38 29.69 -6.98 -31.21
N LYS A 39 29.14 -6.61 -32.38
CA LYS A 39 27.71 -6.36 -32.54
C LYS A 39 26.88 -7.62 -32.26
N GLN A 40 27.34 -8.79 -32.71
CA GLN A 40 26.69 -10.07 -32.39
C GLN A 40 26.74 -10.37 -30.89
N GLN A 41 27.87 -10.11 -30.21
CA GLN A 41 27.96 -10.24 -28.75
C GLN A 41 27.05 -9.27 -28.00
N HIS A 42 26.86 -8.04 -28.48
CA HIS A 42 25.92 -7.11 -27.89
C HIS A 42 24.45 -7.47 -28.14
N HIS A 43 24.15 -8.15 -29.26
CA HIS A 43 22.82 -8.72 -29.51
C HIS A 43 22.55 -10.02 -28.72
N LEU A 44 23.60 -10.68 -28.22
CA LEU A 44 23.48 -11.80 -27.28
C LEU A 44 23.10 -11.36 -25.85
N GLN A 45 23.12 -10.06 -25.52
CA GLN A 45 22.31 -9.56 -24.40
C GLN A 45 20.86 -9.48 -24.88
N ASP A 46 20.17 -10.63 -24.81
CA ASP A 46 18.81 -10.75 -25.33
C ASP A 46 17.93 -9.67 -24.68
N PRO A 47 17.28 -8.78 -25.47
CA PRO A 47 16.33 -7.82 -24.92
C PRO A 47 15.21 -8.50 -24.11
N ARG A 48 14.93 -9.79 -24.34
CA ARG A 48 14.06 -10.60 -23.49
C ARG A 48 14.60 -10.73 -22.07
N ASP A 49 15.90 -10.89 -21.86
CA ASP A 49 16.49 -11.01 -20.53
C ASP A 49 16.33 -9.73 -19.72
N LYS A 50 16.48 -8.56 -20.36
CA LYS A 50 16.23 -7.26 -19.71
C LYS A 50 14.77 -7.10 -19.32
N ARG A 51 13.84 -7.56 -20.17
CA ARG A 51 12.40 -7.54 -19.87
C ARG A 51 12.06 -8.51 -18.73
N VAL A 52 12.59 -9.73 -18.76
CA VAL A 52 12.41 -10.74 -17.71
C VAL A 52 12.96 -10.24 -16.38
N ALA A 53 14.16 -9.67 -16.35
CA ALA A 53 14.74 -9.10 -15.13
C ALA A 53 13.89 -7.95 -14.55
N ARG A 54 13.30 -7.11 -15.42
CA ARG A 54 12.38 -6.05 -14.99
C ARG A 54 11.09 -6.62 -14.41
N LEU A 55 10.52 -7.63 -15.05
CA LEU A 55 9.29 -8.29 -14.59
C LEU A 55 9.52 -9.00 -13.25
N ARG A 56 10.65 -9.71 -13.08
CA ARG A 56 11.01 -10.35 -11.80
C ARG A 56 11.05 -9.34 -10.65
N ARG A 57 11.78 -8.24 -10.81
CA ARG A 57 11.80 -7.16 -9.80
C ARG A 57 10.40 -6.60 -9.48
N LYS A 58 9.51 -6.53 -10.49
CA LYS A 58 8.15 -6.06 -10.27
C LYS A 58 7.31 -7.08 -9.50
N VAL A 59 7.48 -8.37 -9.77
CA VAL A 59 6.85 -9.46 -9.01
C VAL A 59 7.32 -9.41 -7.56
N ASP A 60 8.63 -9.36 -7.31
CA ASP A 60 9.19 -9.31 -5.95
C ASP A 60 8.61 -8.14 -5.14
N TYR A 61 8.52 -6.96 -5.76
CA TYR A 61 7.91 -5.78 -5.15
C TYR A 61 6.43 -5.98 -4.80
N LEU A 62 5.66 -6.57 -5.72
CA LEU A 62 4.22 -6.79 -5.49
C LEU A 62 3.97 -7.88 -4.45
N GLU A 63 4.82 -8.90 -4.37
CA GLU A 63 4.76 -9.93 -3.33
C GLU A 63 5.01 -9.33 -1.95
N GLU A 64 6.04 -8.49 -1.82
CA GLU A 64 6.33 -7.82 -0.55
C GLU A 64 5.19 -6.89 -0.12
N HIS A 65 4.66 -6.09 -1.05
CA HIS A 65 3.51 -5.23 -0.76
C HIS A 65 2.26 -6.04 -0.34
N ASN A 66 2.03 -7.20 -0.96
CA ASN A 66 0.95 -8.09 -0.55
C ASN A 66 1.13 -8.65 0.87
N ARG A 67 2.37 -8.95 1.28
CA ARG A 67 2.64 -9.41 2.67
C ARG A 67 2.27 -8.34 3.68
N VAL A 68 2.61 -7.08 3.42
CA VAL A 68 2.26 -5.95 4.29
C VAL A 68 0.74 -5.81 4.40
N LEU A 69 0.03 -5.82 3.27
CA LEU A 69 -1.44 -5.74 3.26
C LEU A 69 -2.11 -6.91 3.98
N GLN A 70 -1.54 -8.12 3.88
CA GLN A 70 -2.04 -9.28 4.62
C GLN A 70 -1.86 -9.10 6.12
N ALA A 71 -0.69 -8.63 6.56
CA ALA A 71 -0.43 -8.35 7.97
C ALA A 71 -1.37 -7.28 8.54
N GLU A 72 -1.64 -6.22 7.78
CA GLU A 72 -2.58 -5.16 8.17
C GLU A 72 -4.02 -5.69 8.27
N ARG A 73 -4.47 -6.48 7.30
CA ARG A 73 -5.78 -7.14 7.35
C ARG A 73 -5.92 -8.05 8.57
N ASP A 74 -4.89 -8.82 8.88
CA ASP A 74 -4.90 -9.75 10.01
C ASP A 74 -4.82 -9.02 11.35
N TRP A 75 -4.21 -7.82 11.40
CA TRP A 75 -4.28 -6.92 12.54
C TRP A 75 -5.71 -6.37 12.72
N LEU A 76 -6.31 -5.80 11.67
CA LEU A 76 -7.68 -5.28 11.72
C LEU A 76 -8.69 -6.34 12.14
N ARG A 77 -8.54 -7.58 11.66
CA ARG A 77 -9.41 -8.70 12.06
C ARG A 77 -9.32 -8.97 13.58
N ARG A 78 -8.11 -8.96 14.15
CA ARG A 78 -7.92 -9.17 15.60
C ARG A 78 -8.52 -8.03 16.41
N GLU A 79 -8.35 -6.79 15.95
CA GLU A 79 -8.92 -5.62 16.61
C GLU A 79 -10.44 -5.67 16.63
N LEU A 80 -11.07 -6.04 15.50
CA LEU A 80 -12.52 -6.21 15.42
C LEU A 80 -13.04 -7.30 16.36
N GLU A 81 -12.32 -8.41 16.50
CA GLU A 81 -12.71 -9.46 17.44
C GLU A 81 -12.61 -8.98 18.89
N SER A 82 -11.53 -8.27 19.25
CA SER A 82 -11.39 -7.68 20.59
C SER A 82 -12.54 -6.72 20.92
N LEU A 83 -12.87 -5.82 19.99
CA LEU A 83 -13.98 -4.88 20.19
C LEU A 83 -15.33 -5.60 20.30
N ARG A 84 -15.52 -6.71 19.60
CA ARG A 84 -16.72 -7.54 19.69
C ARG A 84 -16.83 -8.19 21.07
N ASP A 85 -15.74 -8.73 21.59
CA ASP A 85 -15.69 -9.32 22.93
C ASP A 85 -15.98 -8.27 24.00
N ASP A 86 -15.38 -7.08 23.89
CA ASP A 86 -15.64 -5.95 24.80
C ASP A 86 -17.12 -5.55 24.80
N LEU A 87 -17.74 -5.46 23.62
CA LEU A 87 -19.16 -5.18 23.48
C LEU A 87 -20.03 -6.26 24.13
N GLU A 88 -19.64 -7.53 24.03
CA GLU A 88 -20.36 -8.61 24.69
C GLU A 88 -20.28 -8.50 26.23
N VAL A 89 -19.10 -8.18 26.77
CA VAL A 89 -18.91 -7.93 28.20
C VAL A 89 -19.80 -6.77 28.66
N LEU A 90 -19.77 -5.63 27.95
CA LEU A 90 -20.61 -4.47 28.25
C LEU A 90 -22.11 -4.81 28.18
N SER A 91 -22.53 -5.63 27.20
CA SER A 91 -23.91 -6.09 27.08
C SER A 91 -24.34 -6.97 28.26
N ARG A 92 -23.46 -7.86 28.74
CA ARG A 92 -23.74 -8.67 29.94
C ARG A 92 -23.82 -7.81 31.18
N GLN A 93 -22.91 -6.84 31.35
CA GLN A 93 -22.92 -5.93 32.49
C GLN A 93 -24.18 -5.06 32.53
N SER A 94 -24.64 -4.55 31.38
CA SER A 94 -25.87 -3.74 31.32
C SER A 94 -27.12 -4.56 31.66
N ARG A 95 -27.17 -5.84 31.29
CA ARG A 95 -28.25 -6.77 31.67
C ARG A 95 -28.20 -7.19 33.14
N ALA A 96 -27.00 -7.25 33.74
CA ALA A 96 -26.81 -7.70 35.12
C ALA A 96 -27.01 -6.59 36.16
N ARG A 97 -27.03 -5.31 35.75
CA ARG A 97 -27.41 -4.23 36.66
C ARG A 97 -28.90 -4.35 36.97
N PRO A 98 -29.30 -4.54 38.24
CA PRO A 98 -30.71 -4.43 38.60
C PRO A 98 -31.14 -3.01 38.24
N ILE A 99 -32.17 -2.90 37.39
CA ILE A 99 -32.95 -1.68 37.29
C ILE A 99 -33.44 -1.46 38.72
N SER A 100 -32.93 -0.45 39.42
CA SER A 100 -33.60 0.03 40.62
C SER A 100 -34.98 0.44 40.17
N ALA A 101 -35.95 -0.44 40.39
CA ALA A 101 -37.35 -0.20 40.13
C ALA A 101 -37.82 0.80 41.17
N ASP A 102 -37.42 2.05 40.98
CA ASP A 102 -38.05 3.19 41.60
C ASP A 102 -39.07 3.71 40.58
N PRO A 103 -40.36 3.36 40.70
CA PRO A 103 -41.38 3.66 39.68
C PRO A 103 -41.69 5.16 39.58
N HIS A 104 -41.04 6.02 40.37
CA HIS A 104 -41.22 7.46 40.36
C HIS A 104 -40.13 8.25 39.63
N HIS A 105 -39.11 7.61 39.07
CA HIS A 105 -38.06 8.30 38.31
C HIS A 105 -38.01 7.78 36.87
N GLY A 106 -38.92 8.28 36.04
CA GLY A 106 -38.69 8.30 34.60
C GLY A 106 -37.38 9.05 34.29
N PRO A 107 -36.75 8.82 33.13
CA PRO A 107 -35.51 9.49 32.77
C PRO A 107 -35.77 11.01 32.65
N PHE A 108 -35.48 11.74 33.73
CA PHE A 108 -35.51 13.18 33.75
C PHE A 108 -34.23 13.70 33.09
N ILE A 109 -34.38 14.26 31.89
CA ILE A 109 -33.34 15.07 31.28
C ILE A 109 -33.56 16.52 31.72
N SER A 110 -32.49 17.20 32.17
CA SER A 110 -32.60 18.62 32.47
C SER A 110 -32.97 19.39 31.19
N ARG A 111 -33.69 20.51 31.35
CA ARG A 111 -34.10 21.37 30.23
C ARG A 111 -32.91 21.81 29.38
N ASP A 112 -31.75 22.05 30.01
CA ASP A 112 -30.49 22.39 29.34
C ASP A 112 -29.90 21.22 28.56
N MET A 113 -29.99 20.00 29.10
CA MET A 113 -29.52 18.80 28.41
C MET A 113 -30.40 18.49 27.19
N LYS A 114 -31.72 18.65 27.32
CA LYS A 114 -32.68 18.53 26.20
C LYS A 114 -32.36 19.55 25.09
N ARG A 115 -32.08 20.80 25.47
CA ARG A 115 -31.73 21.86 24.52
C ARG A 115 -30.39 21.60 23.82
N LYS A 116 -29.38 21.08 24.53
CA LYS A 116 -28.09 20.66 23.95
C LYS A 116 -28.25 19.50 22.96
N ILE A 117 -29.01 18.47 23.30
CA ILE A 117 -29.24 17.32 22.42
C ILE A 117 -29.99 17.76 21.15
N LEU A 118 -31.03 18.58 21.29
CA LEU A 118 -31.74 19.14 20.14
C LEU A 118 -30.85 20.04 19.26
N SER A 119 -29.89 20.75 19.84
CA SER A 119 -28.93 21.54 19.06
C SER A 119 -27.87 20.70 18.34
N LEU A 120 -27.61 19.46 18.79
CA LEU A 120 -26.74 18.52 18.10
C LEU A 120 -27.45 17.82 16.93
N VAL A 121 -28.78 17.78 16.96
CA VAL A 121 -29.63 17.32 15.86
C VAL A 121 -29.94 18.53 14.95
N HIS A 122 -28.93 19.00 14.20
CA HIS A 122 -29.15 20.03 13.17
C HIS A 122 -29.65 19.42 11.85
N PRO A 123 -30.56 20.09 11.12
CA PRO A 123 -31.28 19.52 9.97
C PRO A 123 -30.53 19.58 8.62
N ASP A 124 -29.25 19.97 8.58
CA ASP A 124 -28.53 20.26 7.33
C ASP A 124 -27.74 19.09 6.72
N ARG A 125 -28.19 17.84 6.89
CA ARG A 125 -27.70 16.73 6.06
C ARG A 125 -28.83 15.92 5.47
N HIS A 126 -28.97 16.10 4.15
CA HIS A 126 -29.70 15.32 3.17
C HIS A 126 -30.27 13.97 3.63
N GLU A 127 -31.60 13.87 3.50
CA GLU A 127 -32.33 12.76 2.86
C GLU A 127 -31.85 11.35 3.21
N ASN A 128 -32.22 10.86 4.41
CA ASN A 128 -32.72 9.49 4.69
C ASN A 128 -32.63 9.09 6.18
N ASP A 129 -32.74 10.03 7.12
CA ASP A 129 -32.69 9.68 8.56
C ASP A 129 -34.08 9.56 9.18
N HIS A 130 -34.71 8.39 8.98
CA HIS A 130 -35.84 7.95 9.82
C HIS A 130 -35.46 7.96 11.32
N GLY A 131 -34.18 7.69 11.64
CA GLY A 131 -33.68 7.69 13.02
C GLY A 131 -33.66 9.07 13.70
N ALA A 132 -33.42 10.16 12.97
CA ALA A 132 -33.42 11.51 13.57
C ALA A 132 -34.83 11.94 14.02
N THR A 133 -35.86 11.48 13.29
CA THR A 133 -37.26 11.77 13.61
C THR A 133 -37.74 10.98 14.82
N GLU A 134 -37.34 9.71 14.94
CA GLU A 134 -37.65 8.87 16.10
C GLU A 134 -36.98 9.39 17.38
N VAL A 135 -35.73 9.84 17.31
CA VAL A 135 -35.02 10.44 18.44
C VAL A 135 -35.69 11.73 18.90
N ALA A 136 -36.12 12.59 17.97
CA ALA A 136 -36.85 13.82 18.30
C ALA A 136 -38.23 13.55 18.94
N GLN A 137 -38.97 12.55 18.44
CA GLN A 137 -40.25 12.13 19.03
C GLN A 137 -40.06 11.53 20.42
N TRP A 138 -39.05 10.68 20.60
CA TRP A 138 -38.70 10.10 21.90
C TRP A 138 -38.33 11.18 22.91
N LEU A 139 -37.49 12.16 22.54
CA LEU A 139 -37.14 13.30 23.41
C LEU A 139 -38.35 14.17 23.79
N ASN A 140 -39.36 14.27 22.92
CA ASN A 140 -40.59 14.99 23.21
C ASN A 140 -41.55 14.21 24.14
N SER A 141 -41.43 12.88 24.20
CA SER A 141 -42.18 12.04 25.14
C SER A 141 -41.65 12.08 26.58
N LEU A 142 -40.44 12.62 26.78
CA LEU A 142 -39.82 12.74 28.11
C LEU A 142 -40.37 13.97 28.88
N ALA A 143 -40.82 13.72 30.11
CA ALA A 143 -41.21 14.77 31.05
C ALA A 143 -39.99 15.64 31.42
N VAL A 144 -40.15 16.96 31.36
CA VAL A 144 -39.13 17.94 31.72
C VAL A 144 -39.37 18.35 33.17
N SER A 145 -38.36 18.20 34.04
CA SER A 145 -38.41 18.76 35.39
C SER A 145 -37.89 20.20 35.36
N ASP A 146 -38.62 21.10 36.00
CA ASP A 146 -38.20 22.47 36.24
C ASP A 146 -37.51 22.52 37.61
N GLU A 147 -36.19 22.36 37.61
CA GLU A 147 -35.32 22.92 38.65
C GLU A 147 -34.82 24.30 38.21
#